data_AF-A0A6G1IKN7-F1
#
_entry.id   AF-A0A6G1IKN7-F1
#
_cell.length_a   1.000
_cell.length_b   1.000
_cell.length_c   1.000
_cell.angle_alpha   90.00
_cell.angle_beta   90.00
_cell.angle_gamma   90.00
#
_symmetry.space_group_name_H-M   'P 1'
#
loop_
_entity.id
_entity.type
_entity.pdbx_description
1 polymer ?
#
loop_
_entity_poly.entity_id
_entity_poly.type
_entity_poly.pdbx_seq_one_letter_code
_entity_poly.pdbx_strand_id
1 'polypeptide(L)'
;MAQPQPGTVPNGIWVCCVCKQGNVIDLGNVCPYPCGHVRDSYCSGPGQPYPATGLFPDNSDLNANGCYAHVAHQHQYDATPPSAIDSQFNTAAPHNNLSDPPKDVWVCGECGAANCTWYELCPVCNRGSKAATPCGPSEPFNSLTQAGTPCQGFWQCECGASNSGLTPDFCPICGRRL
;
A
#
# COMPACT_ATOMS: atom_id res chain seq x y z
N MET A 1 2.72 4.79 29.26
CA MET A 1 2.60 5.13 27.82
C MET A 1 1.28 5.88 27.67
N ALA A 2 1.30 7.14 27.21
CA ALA A 2 0.08 7.93 27.11
C ALA A 2 -0.85 7.31 26.05
N GLN A 3 -2.10 6.98 26.41
CA GLN A 3 -3.10 6.59 25.42
C GLN A 3 -3.29 7.75 24.45
N PRO A 4 -3.27 7.51 23.12
CA PRO A 4 -3.58 8.55 22.15
C PRO A 4 -4.99 9.06 22.45
N GLN A 5 -5.14 10.37 22.65
CA GLN A 5 -6.44 10.96 22.88
C GLN A 5 -7.29 10.76 21.62
N PRO A 6 -8.44 10.07 21.72
CA PRO A 6 -9.30 9.83 20.57
C PRO A 6 -9.66 11.18 19.94
N GLY A 7 -9.39 11.32 18.64
CA GLY A 7 -9.76 12.51 17.87
C GLY A 7 -8.65 13.54 17.64
N THR A 8 -7.43 13.35 18.17
CA THR A 8 -6.28 14.22 17.85
C THR A 8 -5.26 13.53 16.97
N VAL A 9 -4.61 14.28 16.09
CA VAL A 9 -3.55 13.78 15.22
C VAL A 9 -2.34 13.37 16.08
N PRO A 10 -1.81 12.14 15.95
CA PRO A 10 -0.66 11.68 16.71
C PRO A 10 0.61 12.51 16.45
N ASN A 11 1.53 12.47 17.41
CA ASN A 11 2.89 13.00 17.21
C ASN A 11 3.56 12.32 16.02
N GLY A 12 4.28 13.11 15.21
CA GLY A 12 4.96 12.65 14.01
C GLY A 12 4.07 12.52 12.77
N ILE A 13 2.77 12.84 12.86
CA ILE A 13 1.82 12.78 11.73
C ILE A 13 1.23 14.17 11.44
N TRP A 14 0.94 14.45 10.17
CA TRP A 14 0.06 15.53 9.74
C TRP A 14 -0.98 15.00 8.75
N VAL A 15 -2.16 15.62 8.69
CA VAL A 15 -3.25 15.20 7.78
C VAL A 15 -3.40 16.23 6.67
N CYS A 16 -3.31 15.77 5.42
CA CYS A 16 -3.46 16.64 4.25
C CYS A 16 -4.87 17.21 4.17
N CYS A 17 -4.99 18.54 4.00
CA CYS A 17 -6.29 19.19 3.92
C CYS A 17 -7.00 18.91 2.58
N VAL A 18 -6.25 18.50 1.55
CA VAL A 18 -6.78 18.15 0.21
C VAL A 18 -7.26 16.70 0.15
N CYS A 19 -6.35 15.73 0.31
CA CYS A 19 -6.70 14.30 0.14
C CYS A 19 -7.16 13.60 1.42
N LYS A 20 -7.12 14.29 2.57
CA LYS A 20 -7.53 13.77 3.88
C LYS A 20 -6.69 12.59 4.40
N GLN A 21 -5.55 12.29 3.78
CA GLN A 21 -4.66 11.22 4.21
C GLN A 21 -3.66 11.70 5.26
N GLY A 22 -3.29 10.81 6.17
CA GLY A 22 -2.23 11.03 7.16
C GLY A 22 -0.85 10.81 6.55
N ASN A 23 0.09 11.67 6.90
CA ASN A 23 1.46 11.69 6.40
C ASN A 23 2.45 11.79 7.57
N VAL A 24 3.58 11.09 7.47
CA VAL A 24 4.65 11.17 8.47
C VAL A 24 5.46 12.45 8.26
N ILE A 25 5.66 13.25 9.30
CA ILE A 25 6.36 14.55 9.24
C ILE A 25 7.81 14.36 8.76
N ASP A 26 8.47 13.28 9.16
CA ASP A 26 9.87 12.99 8.80
C ASP A 26 10.06 12.66 7.32
N LEU A 27 8.97 12.37 6.58
CA LEU A 27 9.01 12.15 5.13
C LEU A 27 8.95 13.46 4.33
N GLY A 28 8.82 14.61 5.00
CA GLY A 28 8.82 15.93 4.41
C GLY A 28 7.45 16.62 4.41
N ASN A 29 7.41 17.80 3.79
CA ASN A 29 6.24 18.67 3.75
C ASN A 29 5.35 18.44 2.52
N VAL A 30 5.70 17.54 1.60
CA VAL A 30 4.87 17.27 0.41
C VAL A 30 4.06 16.00 0.66
N CYS A 31 2.76 16.05 0.40
CA CYS A 31 1.91 14.88 0.48
C CYS A 31 2.36 13.84 -0.57
N PRO A 32 2.74 12.61 -0.18
CA PRO A 32 3.16 11.55 -1.09
C PRO A 32 2.00 11.00 -1.93
N TYR A 33 0.76 11.31 -1.56
CA TYR A 33 -0.43 11.00 -2.34
C TYR A 33 -0.51 11.89 -3.59
N PRO A 34 -1.25 11.46 -4.64
CA PRO A 34 -1.34 12.17 -5.91
C PRO A 34 -1.90 13.60 -5.84
N CYS A 35 -2.26 14.13 -4.67
CA CYS A 35 -2.61 15.53 -4.53
C CYS A 35 -1.41 16.49 -4.60
N GLY A 36 -0.18 16.02 -4.33
CA GLY A 36 1.03 16.85 -4.37
C GLY A 36 1.00 18.07 -3.43
N HIS A 37 0.06 18.10 -2.48
CA HIS A 37 -0.17 19.25 -1.61
C HIS A 37 1.01 19.46 -0.67
N VAL A 38 1.55 20.68 -0.65
CA VAL A 38 2.58 21.09 0.31
C VAL A 38 1.89 21.50 1.60
N ARG A 39 2.33 20.92 2.72
CA ARG A 39 1.82 21.18 4.07
C ARG A 39 1.79 22.67 4.34
N ASP A 40 0.60 23.17 4.66
CA ASP A 40 0.33 24.57 4.99
C ASP A 40 -0.38 24.67 6.36
N SER A 41 -0.82 25.88 6.71
CA SER A 41 -1.53 26.15 7.96
C SER A 41 -2.91 25.49 8.06
N TYR A 42 -3.44 24.95 6.97
CA TYR A 42 -4.76 24.30 6.92
C TYR A 42 -4.66 22.77 7.10
N CYS A 43 -3.46 22.20 7.06
CA CYS A 43 -3.21 20.81 7.44
C CYS A 43 -3.32 20.61 8.96
N SER A 44 -3.97 19.52 9.39
CA SER A 44 -3.99 19.16 10.82
C SER A 44 -2.66 18.55 11.22
N GLY A 45 -1.88 19.25 12.05
CA GLY A 45 -0.63 18.74 12.63
C GLY A 45 -0.84 18.01 13.97
N PRO A 46 0.25 17.55 14.62
CA PRO A 46 0.19 16.86 15.90
C PRO A 46 -0.61 17.63 16.97
N GLY A 47 -1.47 16.92 17.68
CA GLY A 47 -2.32 17.48 18.74
C GLY A 47 -3.53 18.30 18.23
N GLN A 48 -3.61 18.61 16.93
CA GLN A 48 -4.81 19.18 16.33
C GLN A 48 -5.89 18.11 16.20
N PRO A 49 -7.18 18.48 16.17
CA PRO A 49 -8.25 17.55 15.86
C PRO A 49 -8.08 16.97 14.45
N TYR A 50 -8.44 15.69 14.29
CA TYR A 50 -8.54 15.08 12.96
C TYR A 50 -9.55 15.87 12.12
N PRO A 51 -9.24 16.18 10.85
CA PRO A 51 -10.25 16.72 9.98
C PRO A 51 -11.34 15.66 9.77
N ALA A 52 -12.57 16.10 9.50
CA ALA A 52 -13.65 15.24 9.05
C ALA A 52 -13.22 14.53 7.75
N THR A 53 -12.67 13.33 7.90
CA THR A 53 -11.90 12.65 6.84
C THR A 53 -12.59 11.40 6.34
N GLY A 54 -13.73 11.00 6.91
CA GLY A 54 -14.37 9.71 6.61
C GLY A 54 -13.47 8.50 6.89
N LEU A 55 -12.24 8.69 7.38
CA LEU A 55 -11.28 7.66 7.76
C LEU A 55 -11.75 6.86 8.98
N PHE A 56 -12.68 7.43 9.76
CA PHE A 56 -13.31 6.80 10.91
C PHE A 56 -14.82 6.73 10.67
N PRO A 57 -15.30 5.78 9.85
CA PRO A 57 -16.71 5.69 9.48
C PRO A 57 -17.66 5.53 10.69
N ASP A 58 -17.16 5.01 11.81
CA ASP A 58 -17.92 4.79 13.04
C ASP A 58 -17.79 5.91 14.08
N ASN A 59 -17.11 7.02 13.76
CA ASN A 59 -16.91 8.13 14.70
C ASN A 59 -17.52 9.43 14.16
N SER A 60 -18.84 9.56 14.32
CA SER A 60 -19.63 10.72 13.90
C SER A 60 -19.15 12.04 14.52
N ASP A 61 -18.57 12.00 15.72
CA ASP A 61 -18.07 13.18 16.41
C ASP A 61 -16.82 13.77 15.74
N LEU A 62 -16.07 12.97 15.00
CA LEU A 62 -14.92 13.41 14.19
C LEU A 62 -15.33 13.88 12.79
N ASN A 63 -16.60 13.80 12.42
CA ASN A 63 -17.11 14.17 11.11
C ASN A 63 -17.70 15.60 11.05
N ALA A 64 -17.63 16.35 12.16
CA ALA A 64 -18.20 17.69 12.24
C ALA A 64 -17.21 18.76 11.73
N ASN A 65 -17.49 19.26 10.52
CA ASN A 65 -17.20 20.58 9.96
C ASN A 65 -15.82 21.23 10.22
N GLY A 66 -15.05 21.46 9.14
CA GLY A 66 -13.93 22.40 9.20
C GLY A 66 -13.10 22.69 7.95
N CYS A 67 -13.24 21.94 6.85
CA CYS A 67 -12.40 22.17 5.66
C CYS A 67 -13.12 22.84 4.48
N TYR A 68 -14.18 23.61 4.75
CA TYR A 68 -15.09 24.12 3.70
C TYR A 68 -14.59 25.34 2.90
N ALA A 69 -13.32 25.74 3.01
CA ALA A 69 -12.82 26.96 2.36
C ALA A 69 -11.54 26.79 1.51
N HIS A 70 -11.26 25.60 0.96
CA HIS A 70 -10.21 25.43 -0.07
C HIS A 70 -10.78 25.40 -1.49
N VAL A 71 -11.73 26.29 -1.80
CA VAL A 71 -12.11 26.53 -3.19
C VAL A 71 -10.97 27.30 -3.85
N ALA A 72 -10.13 26.55 -4.57
CA ALA A 72 -9.30 27.02 -5.67
C ALA A 72 -8.47 28.30 -5.44
N HIS A 73 -7.48 28.26 -4.54
CA HIS A 73 -6.19 28.78 -4.97
C HIS A 73 -5.60 27.74 -5.92
N GLN A 74 -6.07 27.76 -7.18
CA GLN A 74 -5.29 27.22 -8.28
C GLN A 74 -3.89 27.78 -8.09
N HIS A 75 -2.91 26.89 -7.98
CA HIS A 75 -1.54 27.24 -8.23
C HIS A 75 -1.52 27.99 -9.57
N GLN A 76 -1.38 29.32 -9.53
CA GLN A 76 -0.88 30.06 -10.67
C GLN A 76 0.56 29.59 -10.81
N TYR A 77 0.77 28.49 -11.52
CA TYR A 77 2.05 28.22 -12.13
C TYR A 77 2.26 29.39 -13.09
N ASP A 78 3.24 30.23 -12.78
CA ASP A 78 3.73 31.25 -13.69
C ASP A 78 4.09 30.54 -15.01
N ALA A 79 3.26 30.74 -16.03
CA ALA A 79 3.43 30.14 -17.34
C ALA A 79 4.53 30.89 -18.09
N THR A 80 5.80 30.66 -17.72
CA THR A 80 6.88 30.82 -18.69
C THR A 80 6.82 29.66 -19.68
N PRO A 81 6.60 29.89 -20.98
CA PRO A 81 6.49 28.81 -21.95
C PRO A 81 7.85 28.10 -22.09
N PRO A 82 7.94 26.77 -21.86
CA PRO A 82 9.14 26.04 -22.21
C PRO A 82 9.24 25.95 -23.73
N SER A 83 10.41 26.32 -24.23
CA SER A 83 10.79 26.14 -25.63
C SER A 83 10.66 24.66 -26.02
N ALA A 84 10.19 24.43 -27.24
CA ALA A 84 9.95 23.13 -27.83
C ALA A 84 11.15 22.18 -27.64
N ILE A 85 10.94 21.10 -26.90
CA ILE A 85 11.79 19.90 -26.95
C ILE A 85 10.88 18.72 -27.25
N ASP A 86 10.98 18.30 -28.50
CA ASP A 86 10.80 16.96 -29.07
C ASP A 86 9.76 16.02 -28.45
N SER A 87 8.70 15.79 -29.23
CA SER A 87 7.72 14.73 -29.02
C SER A 87 8.27 13.38 -29.48
N GLN A 88 8.82 12.59 -28.56
CA GLN A 88 9.03 11.15 -28.77
C GLN A 88 8.79 10.34 -27.49
N PHE A 89 7.54 10.12 -27.09
CA PHE A 89 7.18 8.95 -26.26
C PHE A 89 5.72 8.58 -26.46
N ASN A 90 5.46 7.52 -27.23
CA ASN A 90 4.34 6.59 -26.98
C ASN A 90 4.44 5.36 -27.89
N THR A 91 5.17 4.32 -27.45
CA THR A 91 4.68 2.92 -27.40
C THR A 91 5.73 2.03 -26.72
N ALA A 92 5.53 1.69 -25.45
CA ALA A 92 5.94 0.45 -24.80
C ALA A 92 5.75 0.58 -23.28
N ALA A 93 4.89 -0.25 -22.71
CA ALA A 93 4.83 -0.46 -21.27
C ALA A 93 6.13 -1.14 -20.80
N PRO A 94 6.85 -0.62 -19.79
CA PRO A 94 7.90 -1.39 -19.15
C PRO A 94 7.25 -2.31 -18.11
N HIS A 95 7.45 -3.61 -18.31
CA HIS A 95 7.26 -4.64 -17.31
C HIS A 95 8.03 -4.26 -16.03
N ASN A 96 7.34 -4.26 -14.90
CA ASN A 96 7.92 -4.11 -13.57
C ASN A 96 8.80 -5.34 -13.25
N ASN A 97 10.11 -5.21 -13.41
CA ASN A 97 11.11 -6.10 -12.80
C ASN A 97 11.47 -5.58 -11.40
N LEU A 98 10.54 -5.68 -10.46
CA LEU A 98 10.86 -5.64 -9.03
C LEU A 98 10.98 -7.09 -8.57
N SER A 99 12.22 -7.53 -8.30
CA SER A 99 12.59 -8.93 -8.10
C SER A 99 12.01 -9.58 -6.83
N ASP A 100 11.34 -8.83 -5.96
CA ASP A 100 10.54 -9.38 -4.87
C ASP A 100 9.36 -8.43 -4.61
N PRO A 101 8.09 -8.87 -4.74
CA PRO A 101 7.00 -8.12 -4.14
C PRO A 101 7.24 -8.06 -2.63
N PRO A 102 7.09 -6.89 -1.98
CA PRO A 102 7.18 -6.78 -0.53
C PRO A 102 6.32 -7.87 0.13
N LYS A 103 6.79 -8.45 1.24
CA LYS A 103 6.12 -9.53 2.00
C LYS A 103 4.65 -9.26 2.32
N ASP A 104 4.22 -8.01 2.22
CA ASP A 104 2.89 -7.51 2.53
C ASP A 104 2.04 -7.24 1.29
N VAL A 105 2.18 -8.01 0.20
CA VAL A 105 1.38 -7.84 -1.02
C VAL A 105 0.69 -9.15 -1.44
N TRP A 106 -0.58 -9.09 -1.81
CA TRP A 106 -1.35 -10.15 -2.46
C TRP A 106 -1.90 -9.68 -3.81
N VAL A 107 -2.02 -10.56 -4.79
CA VAL A 107 -2.53 -10.23 -6.13
C VAL A 107 -3.99 -10.63 -6.23
N CYS A 108 -4.85 -9.72 -6.70
CA CYS A 108 -6.26 -9.98 -6.89
C CYS A 108 -6.50 -10.96 -8.03
N GLY A 109 -7.12 -12.11 -7.74
CA GLY A 109 -7.47 -13.11 -8.76
C GLY A 109 -8.48 -12.63 -9.80
N GLU A 110 -9.27 -11.59 -9.50
CA GLU A 110 -10.31 -11.08 -10.41
C GLU A 110 -9.78 -10.06 -11.44
N CYS A 111 -8.84 -9.20 -11.04
CA CYS A 111 -8.37 -8.09 -11.89
C CYS A 111 -6.85 -7.97 -12.01
N GLY A 112 -6.08 -8.82 -11.33
CA GLY A 112 -4.61 -8.80 -11.35
C GLY A 112 -3.95 -7.66 -10.57
N ALA A 113 -4.72 -6.79 -9.91
CA ALA A 113 -4.15 -5.70 -9.11
C ALA A 113 -3.39 -6.25 -7.89
N ALA A 114 -2.19 -5.74 -7.64
CA ALA A 114 -1.44 -5.98 -6.42
C ALA A 114 -2.00 -5.12 -5.27
N ASN A 115 -2.32 -5.74 -4.15
CA ASN A 115 -2.93 -5.11 -2.98
C ASN A 115 -2.09 -5.40 -1.75
N CYS A 116 -2.11 -4.52 -0.76
CA CYS A 116 -1.39 -4.79 0.47
C CYS A 116 -2.14 -5.80 1.36
N THR A 117 -1.43 -6.57 2.19
CA THR A 117 -1.99 -7.64 3.05
C THR A 117 -2.95 -7.17 4.14
N TRP A 118 -3.01 -5.87 4.42
CA TRP A 118 -3.97 -5.24 5.34
C TRP A 118 -5.32 -4.91 4.67
N TYR A 119 -5.42 -5.08 3.35
CA TYR A 119 -6.70 -5.08 2.62
C TYR A 119 -7.24 -6.50 2.49
N GLU A 120 -8.46 -6.73 2.97
CA GLU A 120 -9.16 -8.02 2.83
C GLU A 120 -9.86 -8.17 1.46
N LEU A 121 -10.24 -7.05 0.85
CA LEU A 121 -10.89 -6.94 -0.47
C LEU A 121 -10.05 -6.06 -1.40
N CYS A 122 -10.08 -6.37 -2.70
CA CYS A 122 -9.36 -5.59 -3.70
C CYS A 122 -10.04 -4.22 -3.89
N PRO A 123 -9.38 -3.09 -3.55
CA PRO A 123 -9.96 -1.75 -3.71
C PRO A 123 -10.19 -1.37 -5.18
N VAL A 124 -9.57 -2.07 -6.14
CA VAL A 124 -9.72 -1.76 -7.57
C VAL A 124 -11.02 -2.32 -8.13
N CYS A 125 -11.34 -3.59 -7.88
CA CYS A 125 -12.51 -4.25 -8.47
C CYS A 125 -13.64 -4.52 -7.47
N ASN A 126 -13.38 -4.37 -6.16
CA ASN A 126 -14.30 -4.68 -5.06
C ASN A 126 -14.91 -6.09 -5.11
N ARG A 127 -14.20 -7.05 -5.72
CA ARG A 127 -14.64 -8.44 -5.93
C ARG A 127 -13.64 -9.48 -5.42
N GLY A 128 -12.34 -9.27 -5.64
CA GLY A 128 -11.33 -10.22 -5.17
C GLY A 128 -11.10 -10.09 -3.68
N SER A 129 -10.96 -11.22 -2.99
CA SER A 129 -10.57 -11.26 -1.57
C SER A 129 -9.25 -12.01 -1.39
N LYS A 130 -8.51 -11.62 -0.35
CA LYS A 130 -7.22 -12.24 0.00
C LYS A 130 -7.33 -13.74 0.27
N ALA A 131 -8.50 -14.21 0.70
CA ALA A 131 -8.76 -15.62 1.02
C ALA A 131 -9.06 -16.50 -0.20
N ALA A 132 -9.27 -15.92 -1.39
CA ALA A 132 -9.83 -16.62 -2.54
C ALA A 132 -8.79 -17.15 -3.55
N THR A 133 -7.52 -17.30 -3.16
CA THR A 133 -6.57 -18.06 -3.98
C THR A 133 -6.29 -19.42 -3.34
N PRO A 134 -7.22 -20.41 -3.41
CA PRO A 134 -6.77 -21.79 -3.42
C PRO A 134 -5.90 -21.93 -4.67
N CYS A 135 -4.65 -22.35 -4.50
CA CYS A 135 -3.84 -22.85 -5.60
C CYS A 135 -4.66 -23.94 -6.32
N GLY A 136 -5.28 -23.58 -7.45
CA GLY A 136 -6.09 -24.48 -8.26
C GLY A 136 -5.23 -25.53 -8.96
N PRO A 137 -5.84 -26.66 -9.34
CA PRO A 137 -5.14 -27.92 -9.57
C PRO A 137 -4.59 -28.03 -11.00
N SER A 138 -3.43 -28.65 -11.13
CA SER A 138 -3.15 -29.49 -12.30
C SER A 138 -2.92 -30.92 -11.80
N GLU A 139 -3.76 -31.84 -12.27
CA GLU A 139 -3.84 -33.28 -11.97
C GLU A 139 -2.52 -34.07 -12.19
N PRO A 140 -2.50 -35.40 -12.08
CA PRO A 140 -2.77 -36.23 -10.90
C PRO A 140 -1.54 -37.09 -10.58
N PHE A 141 -1.06 -37.12 -9.34
CA PHE A 141 -0.15 -38.19 -8.92
C PHE A 141 -0.58 -38.80 -7.60
N ASN A 142 -0.75 -40.12 -7.67
CA ASN A 142 -1.18 -41.04 -6.64
C ASN A 142 -0.26 -41.00 -5.41
N SER A 143 -0.60 -40.19 -4.42
CA SER A 143 -0.23 -40.41 -3.02
C SER A 143 -0.85 -39.32 -2.16
N LEU A 144 -1.62 -39.70 -1.14
CA LEU A 144 -2.10 -38.81 -0.09
C LEU A 144 -0.90 -38.14 0.60
N THR A 145 -0.55 -36.91 0.22
CA THR A 145 0.40 -36.09 0.99
C THR A 145 -0.35 -35.36 2.09
N GLN A 146 0.22 -35.46 3.30
CA GLN A 146 -0.22 -34.90 4.57
C GLN A 146 -0.46 -33.38 4.51
N ALA A 147 -1.37 -32.87 5.34
CA ALA A 147 -1.65 -31.43 5.47
C ALA A 147 -0.35 -30.64 5.76
N GLY A 148 -0.05 -29.66 4.90
CA GLY A 148 1.17 -28.85 4.99
C GLY A 148 2.01 -28.80 3.72
N THR A 149 1.56 -29.36 2.59
CA THR A 149 2.35 -29.33 1.34
C THR A 149 2.56 -27.88 0.87
N PRO A 150 3.82 -27.42 0.72
CA PRO A 150 4.10 -26.05 0.29
C PRO A 150 3.59 -25.81 -1.14
N CYS A 151 3.13 -24.58 -1.41
CA CYS A 151 2.79 -24.14 -2.76
C CYS A 151 3.99 -24.36 -3.70
N GLN A 152 3.73 -24.66 -4.98
CA GLN A 152 4.77 -24.87 -5.98
C GLN A 152 5.71 -23.65 -6.01
N GLY A 153 7.02 -23.90 -5.91
CA GLY A 153 8.01 -22.83 -5.74
C GLY A 153 8.31 -22.47 -4.29
N PHE A 154 7.99 -23.33 -3.32
CA PHE A 154 8.47 -23.23 -1.94
C PHE A 154 8.91 -24.59 -1.43
N TRP A 155 9.90 -24.61 -0.52
CA TRP A 155 10.39 -25.82 0.14
C TRP A 155 10.59 -25.58 1.64
N GLN A 156 10.32 -26.59 2.46
CA GLN A 156 10.51 -26.52 3.92
C GLN A 156 11.88 -27.10 4.26
N CYS A 157 12.71 -26.34 4.99
CA CYS A 157 13.95 -26.87 5.57
C CYS A 157 13.65 -27.67 6.83
N GLU A 158 14.49 -28.67 7.15
CA GLU A 158 14.38 -29.45 8.39
C GLU A 158 14.53 -28.60 9.67
N CYS A 159 15.08 -27.39 9.58
CA CYS A 159 15.09 -26.43 10.70
C CYS A 159 13.72 -25.77 10.95
N GLY A 160 12.71 -26.06 10.12
CA GLY A 160 11.37 -25.49 10.20
C GLY A 160 11.15 -24.23 9.37
N ALA A 161 12.19 -23.68 8.72
CA ALA A 161 12.05 -22.52 7.85
C ALA A 161 11.38 -22.88 6.51
N SER A 162 10.47 -22.02 6.03
CA SER A 162 9.93 -22.09 4.66
C SER A 162 10.76 -21.19 3.74
N ASN A 163 11.29 -21.76 2.66
CA ASN A 163 12.15 -21.08 1.69
C ASN A 163 11.45 -20.99 0.33
N SER A 164 11.79 -19.99 -0.46
CA SER A 164 11.29 -19.88 -1.84
C SER A 164 12.10 -20.76 -2.79
N GLY A 165 11.51 -21.11 -3.93
CA GLY A 165 12.12 -21.85 -5.03
C GLY A 165 13.20 -21.05 -5.76
N LEU A 166 13.39 -19.78 -5.40
CA LEU A 166 14.52 -18.95 -5.84
C LEU A 166 15.80 -19.23 -5.03
N THR A 167 15.70 -19.96 -3.92
CA THR A 167 16.82 -20.49 -3.15
C THR A 167 16.84 -22.03 -3.21
N PRO A 168 17.03 -22.62 -4.41
CA PRO A 168 16.80 -24.05 -4.59
C PRO A 168 17.79 -24.95 -3.84
N ASP A 169 18.92 -24.41 -3.38
CA ASP A 169 20.06 -25.25 -2.97
C ASP A 169 20.54 -25.03 -1.52
N PHE A 170 20.05 -24.01 -0.81
CA PHE A 170 20.44 -23.78 0.59
C PHE A 170 19.41 -22.98 1.40
N CYS A 171 19.30 -23.29 2.69
CA CYS A 171 18.47 -22.53 3.63
C CYS A 171 19.28 -21.35 4.21
N PRO A 172 18.84 -20.09 4.03
CA PRO A 172 19.53 -18.92 4.58
C PRO A 172 19.49 -18.83 6.11
N ILE A 173 18.59 -19.55 6.77
CA ILE A 173 18.47 -19.53 8.24
C ILE A 173 19.50 -20.44 8.91
N CYS A 174 19.71 -21.65 8.39
CA CYS A 174 20.59 -22.65 9.02
C CYS A 174 21.79 -23.06 8.17
N GLY A 175 21.92 -22.55 6.93
CA GLY A 175 23.00 -22.86 6.00
C GLY A 175 22.96 -24.27 5.40
N ARG A 176 21.96 -25.09 5.75
CA ARG A 176 21.83 -26.46 5.26
C ARG A 176 21.42 -26.46 3.78
N ARG A 177 22.10 -27.29 2.98
CA ARG A 177 21.77 -27.53 1.57
C ARG A 177 20.73 -28.65 1.45
N LEU A 178 19.89 -28.57 0.42
CA LEU A 178 18.91 -29.60 0.08
C LEU A 178 19.59 -30.89 -0.42
#